data_AF-A0A701GFB6-F1
#
_entry.id   AF-A0A701GFB6-F1
#
_cell.length_a   1.000
_cell.length_b   1.000
_cell.length_c   1.000
_cell.angle_alpha   90.00
_cell.angle_beta   90.00
_cell.angle_gamma   90.00
#
_symmetry.space_group_name_H-M   'P 1'
#
loop_
_entity.id
_entity.type
_entity.pdbx_description
1 polymer ?
#
loop_
_entity_poly.entity_id
_entity_poly.type
_entity_poly.pdbx_seq_one_letter_code
_entity_poly.pdbx_strand_id
1 'polypeptide(L)'
;RRKDREEKVVRDLFDSLTLGERAYLAFAVAANNQLKTEKGSPEAISLLKKGIITRLPSAIGYPDIDRFIIPEKYFNECYMRFAGKSDILMNELIVQDEQLKK
;
A
#
# COMPACT_ATOMS: atom_id res chain seq x y z
N ARG A 1 -23.52 -15.63 -6.11
CA ARG A 1 -23.66 -14.72 -7.27
C ARG A 1 -22.26 -14.26 -7.69
N ARG A 2 -22.05 -13.69 -8.88
CA ARG A 2 -20.71 -13.28 -9.37
C ARG A 2 -20.08 -12.19 -8.47
N LYS A 3 -20.89 -11.26 -7.99
CA LYS A 3 -20.51 -10.17 -7.09
C LYS A 3 -19.91 -10.66 -5.77
N ASP A 4 -20.54 -11.63 -5.10
CA ASP A 4 -20.04 -12.18 -3.83
C ASP A 4 -18.66 -12.85 -3.98
N ARG A 5 -18.36 -13.41 -5.17
CA ARG A 5 -17.05 -13.99 -5.46
C ARG A 5 -15.98 -12.91 -5.64
N GLU A 6 -16.31 -11.83 -6.34
CA GLU A 6 -15.40 -10.70 -6.56
C GLU A 6 -15.09 -9.99 -5.23
N GLU A 7 -16.09 -9.75 -4.39
CA GLU A 7 -15.91 -9.18 -3.05
C GLU A 7 -15.04 -10.07 -2.15
N LYS A 8 -15.25 -11.40 -2.20
CA LYS A 8 -14.40 -12.35 -1.48
C LYS A 8 -12.96 -12.30 -1.96
N VAL A 9 -12.73 -12.27 -3.27
CA VAL A 9 -11.36 -12.21 -3.84
C VAL A 9 -10.65 -10.93 -3.40
N VAL A 10 -11.33 -9.78 -3.40
CA VAL A 10 -10.75 -8.53 -2.90
C VAL A 10 -10.44 -8.65 -1.42
N ARG A 11 -11.36 -9.16 -0.61
CA ARG A 11 -11.12 -9.33 0.82
C ARG A 11 -9.93 -10.25 1.10
N ASP A 12 -9.87 -11.41 0.46
CA ASP A 12 -8.77 -12.38 0.63
C ASP A 12 -7.43 -11.76 0.21
N LEU A 13 -7.42 -10.96 -0.88
CA LEU A 13 -6.25 -10.20 -1.31
C LEU A 13 -5.76 -9.24 -0.22
N PHE A 14 -6.65 -8.44 0.36
CA PHE A 14 -6.28 -7.48 1.41
C PHE A 14 -5.92 -8.14 2.74
N ASP A 15 -6.55 -9.27 3.07
CA ASP A 15 -6.24 -10.04 4.27
C ASP A 15 -4.83 -10.67 4.18
N SER A 16 -4.36 -10.98 2.96
CA SER A 16 -3.01 -11.50 2.71
C SER A 16 -1.87 -10.47 2.80
N LEU A 17 -2.18 -9.19 3.00
CA LEU A 17 -1.16 -8.14 3.01
C LEU A 17 -0.26 -8.22 4.24
N THR A 18 1.05 -8.03 4.05
CA THR A 18 2.01 -7.91 5.14
C THR A 18 1.80 -6.60 5.90
N LEU A 19 2.39 -6.49 7.09
CA LEU A 19 2.34 -5.25 7.87
C LEU A 19 2.93 -4.06 7.07
N GLY A 20 4.06 -4.25 6.41
CA GLY A 20 4.69 -3.22 5.55
C GLY A 20 3.79 -2.76 4.42
N GLU A 21 3.13 -3.70 3.74
CA GLU A 21 2.18 -3.37 2.67
C GLU A 21 0.97 -2.59 3.20
N ARG A 22 0.44 -2.99 4.36
CA ARG A 22 -0.69 -2.29 5.00
C ARG A 22 -0.30 -0.87 5.40
N ALA A 23 0.87 -0.68 6.00
CA ALA A 23 1.39 0.64 6.35
C ALA A 23 1.58 1.51 5.11
N TYR A 24 2.14 0.95 4.04
CA TYR A 24 2.33 1.65 2.77
C TYR A 24 0.99 2.14 2.17
N LEU A 25 -0.05 1.29 2.19
CA LEU A 25 -1.38 1.69 1.75
C LEU A 25 -2.03 2.73 2.67
N ALA A 26 -1.80 2.64 3.98
CA ALA A 26 -2.27 3.66 4.94
C ALA A 26 -1.66 5.03 4.66
N PHE A 27 -0.36 5.07 4.34
CA PHE A 27 0.29 6.31 3.89
C PHE A 27 -0.27 6.81 2.58
N ALA A 28 -0.53 5.93 1.61
CA ALA A 28 -1.13 6.34 0.35
C ALA A 28 -2.50 7.00 0.58
N VAL A 29 -3.34 6.43 1.45
CA VAL A 29 -4.64 7.00 1.82
C VAL A 29 -4.47 8.35 2.52
N ALA A 30 -3.56 8.46 3.50
CA ALA A 30 -3.28 9.70 4.21
C ALA A 30 -2.73 10.81 3.30
N ALA A 31 -1.93 10.44 2.29
CA ALA A 31 -1.37 11.34 1.29
C ALA A 31 -2.33 11.61 0.11
N ASN A 32 -3.63 11.40 0.29
CA ASN A 32 -4.67 11.59 -0.73
C ASN A 32 -4.33 10.88 -2.06
N ASN A 33 -3.93 9.62 -1.95
CA ASN A 33 -3.54 8.72 -3.03
C ASN A 33 -2.29 9.14 -3.83
N GLN A 34 -1.49 10.07 -3.33
CA GLN A 34 -0.26 10.52 -4.00
C GLN A 34 0.97 9.99 -3.27
N LEU A 35 1.36 8.77 -3.59
CA LEU A 35 2.49 8.15 -2.91
C LEU A 35 3.78 8.34 -3.72
N LYS A 36 4.85 8.77 -3.02
CA LYS A 36 6.19 8.93 -3.57
C LYS A 36 7.16 8.13 -2.71
N THR A 37 8.01 7.33 -3.34
CA THR A 37 9.04 6.55 -2.63
C THR A 37 10.30 6.50 -3.48
N GLU A 38 11.43 6.27 -2.83
CA GLU A 38 12.66 5.88 -3.53
C GLU A 38 12.42 4.58 -4.32
N LYS A 39 13.07 4.50 -5.48
CA LYS A 39 13.07 3.29 -6.30
C LYS A 39 13.56 2.10 -5.49
N GLY A 40 12.88 0.97 -5.67
CA GLY A 40 13.29 -0.28 -5.06
C GLY A 40 12.62 -0.60 -3.72
N SER A 41 11.66 0.20 -3.25
CA SER A 41 10.86 -0.16 -2.06
C SER A 41 10.26 -1.58 -2.23
N PRO A 42 10.57 -2.52 -1.32
CA PRO A 42 10.04 -3.88 -1.38
C PRO A 42 8.50 -3.91 -1.33
N GLU A 43 7.89 -3.05 -0.52
CA GLU A 43 6.43 -2.92 -0.38
C GLU A 43 5.81 -2.45 -1.67
N ALA A 44 6.40 -1.42 -2.29
CA ALA A 44 5.95 -0.89 -3.58
C ALA A 44 5.99 -1.97 -4.68
N ILE A 45 7.11 -2.71 -4.77
CA ILE A 45 7.28 -3.79 -5.74
C ILE A 45 6.25 -4.89 -5.50
N SER A 46 6.02 -5.29 -4.25
CA SER A 46 5.07 -6.34 -3.90
C SER A 46 3.63 -5.93 -4.23
N LEU A 47 3.22 -4.72 -3.84
CA LEU A 47 1.89 -4.17 -4.13
C LEU A 47 1.65 -3.99 -5.63
N LEU A 48 2.69 -3.62 -6.39
CA LEU A 48 2.62 -3.52 -7.85
C LEU A 48 2.41 -4.90 -8.49
N LYS A 49 3.13 -5.94 -8.02
CA LYS A 49 2.93 -7.33 -8.48
C LYS A 49 1.52 -7.85 -8.16
N LYS A 50 0.96 -7.44 -7.01
CA LYS A 50 -0.44 -7.73 -6.61
C LYS A 50 -1.46 -6.88 -7.38
N GLY A 51 -1.03 -5.91 -8.17
CA GLY A 51 -1.88 -5.00 -8.94
C GLY A 51 -2.70 -4.03 -8.10
N ILE A 52 -2.34 -3.85 -6.81
CA ILE A 52 -3.06 -2.98 -5.86
C ILE A 52 -2.68 -1.52 -6.07
N ILE A 53 -1.45 -1.25 -6.51
CA ILE A 53 -0.99 0.08 -6.90
C ILE A 53 -0.59 0.10 -8.38
N THR A 54 -0.55 1.30 -8.96
CA THR A 54 -0.07 1.56 -10.32
C THR A 54 1.03 2.60 -10.27
N ARG A 55 2.13 2.34 -10.99
CA ARG A 55 3.24 3.28 -11.13
C ARG A 55 2.86 4.37 -12.12
N LEU A 56 3.00 5.63 -11.71
CA LEU A 56 2.89 6.79 -12.57
C LEU A 56 4.23 7.04 -13.30
N PRO A 57 4.22 7.79 -14.42
CA PRO A 57 5.45 8.23 -15.06
C PRO A 57 6.38 8.95 -14.07
N SER A 58 7.68 8.76 -14.21
CA SER A 58 8.68 9.48 -13.42
C SER A 58 8.49 11.00 -13.57
N ALA A 59 8.68 11.73 -12.47
CA ALA A 59 8.70 13.19 -12.54
C ALA A 59 10.01 13.66 -13.20
N ILE A 60 9.92 14.67 -14.07
CA ILE A 60 11.10 15.31 -14.66
C ILE A 60 11.95 15.88 -13.52
N GLY A 61 13.26 15.57 -13.51
CA GLY A 61 14.21 16.02 -12.49
C GLY A 61 14.33 15.12 -11.25
N TYR A 62 13.50 14.07 -11.13
CA TYR A 62 13.56 13.11 -10.01
C TYR A 62 13.62 11.67 -10.52
N PRO A 63 14.74 11.26 -11.14
CA PRO A 63 14.86 9.94 -11.75
C PRO A 63 14.80 8.81 -10.72
N ASP A 64 15.14 9.06 -9.46
CA ASP A 64 15.24 8.04 -8.41
C ASP A 64 13.96 7.89 -7.56
N ILE A 65 12.94 8.71 -7.84
CA ILE A 65 11.67 8.69 -7.14
C ILE A 65 10.60 8.06 -8.00
N ASP A 66 9.98 7.03 -7.46
CA ASP A 66 8.77 6.44 -8.00
C ASP A 66 7.53 7.07 -7.41
N ARG A 67 6.52 7.21 -8.28
CA ARG A 67 5.21 7.73 -7.93
C ARG A 67 4.17 6.65 -8.14
N PHE A 68 3.28 6.48 -7.18
CA PHE A 68 2.25 5.44 -7.21
C PHE A 68 0.89 6.01 -6.83
N ILE A 69 -0.14 5.37 -7.37
CA ILE A 69 -1.54 5.57 -6.99
C ILE A 69 -2.19 4.21 -6.72
N ILE A 70 -3.19 4.19 -5.86
CA ILE A 70 -4.16 3.10 -5.73
C ILE A 70 -5.26 3.32 -6.78
N PRO A 71 -5.51 2.37 -7.69
CA PRO A 71 -6.60 2.48 -8.66
C PRO A 71 -7.97 2.56 -7.97
N GLU A 72 -8.92 3.24 -8.61
CA GLU A 72 -10.27 3.47 -8.08
C GLU A 72 -10.97 2.20 -7.58
N LYS A 73 -10.81 1.08 -8.31
CA LYS A 73 -11.37 -0.23 -7.93
C LYS A 73 -10.96 -0.74 -6.55
N TYR A 74 -9.85 -0.25 -5.99
CA TYR A 74 -9.32 -0.63 -4.68
C TYR A 74 -9.27 0.53 -3.69
N PHE A 75 -9.43 1.77 -4.15
CA PHE A 75 -9.27 2.94 -3.31
C PHE A 75 -10.27 2.96 -2.15
N ASN A 76 -11.55 2.61 -2.41
CA ASN A 76 -12.56 2.53 -1.37
C ASN A 76 -12.20 1.48 -0.30
N GLU A 77 -11.72 0.30 -0.71
CA GLU A 77 -11.30 -0.75 0.23
C GLU A 77 -10.10 -0.30 1.07
N CYS A 78 -9.10 0.34 0.44
CA CYS A 78 -7.97 0.94 1.15
C CYS A 78 -8.42 2.01 2.15
N TYR A 79 -9.34 2.90 1.74
CA TYR A 79 -9.86 3.95 2.60
C TYR A 79 -10.56 3.38 3.83
N MET A 80 -11.49 2.43 3.63
CA MET A 80 -12.22 1.78 4.73
C MET A 80 -11.30 1.04 5.70
N ARG A 81 -10.22 0.44 5.19
CA ARG A 81 -9.29 -0.33 6.03
C ARG A 81 -8.25 0.51 6.73
N PHE A 82 -7.75 1.57 6.10
CA PHE A 82 -6.50 2.21 6.50
C PHE A 82 -6.59 3.71 6.80
N ALA A 83 -7.72 4.37 6.54
CA ALA A 83 -7.90 5.77 6.92
C ALA A 83 -7.65 5.97 8.43
N GLY A 84 -6.78 6.92 8.78
CA GLY A 84 -6.41 7.22 10.17
C GLY A 84 -5.51 6.18 10.85
N LYS A 85 -4.95 5.20 10.12
CA LYS A 85 -4.11 4.13 10.70
C LYS A 85 -2.61 4.24 10.40
N SER A 86 -2.16 5.28 9.68
CA SER A 86 -0.75 5.45 9.28
C SER A 86 0.18 5.36 10.48
N ASP A 87 -0.12 6.10 11.54
CA ASP A 87 0.78 6.24 12.69
C ASP A 87 0.85 4.95 13.50
N ILE A 88 -0.29 4.29 13.70
CA ILE A 88 -0.36 3.02 14.43
C ILE A 88 0.41 1.93 13.67
N LEU A 89 0.18 1.81 12.36
CA LEU A 89 0.88 0.81 11.54
C LEU A 89 2.38 1.08 11.45
N MET A 90 2.81 2.35 11.49
CA MET A 90 4.22 2.68 11.58
C MET A 90 4.84 2.29 12.92
N ASN A 91 4.15 2.55 14.02
CA ASN A 91 4.63 2.12 15.32
C ASN A 91 4.74 0.59 15.39
N GLU A 92 3.78 -0.15 14.84
CA GLU A 92 3.85 -1.60 14.74
C GLU A 92 5.06 -2.06 13.89
N LEU A 93 5.36 -1.38 12.78
CA LEU A 93 6.53 -1.67 11.95
C LEU A 93 7.85 -1.47 12.71
N ILE A 94 7.97 -0.36 13.44
CA ILE A 94 9.16 -0.05 14.25
C ILE A 94 9.35 -1.14 15.31
N VAL A 95 8.29 -1.54 16.01
CA VAL A 95 8.35 -2.60 17.02
C VAL A 95 8.74 -3.95 16.40
N GLN A 96 8.23 -4.28 15.22
CA GLN A 96 8.59 -5.51 14.52
C GLN A 96 10.08 -5.52 14.14
N ASP A 97 10.59 -4.42 13.60
CA ASP A 97 12.00 -4.27 13.23
C ASP A 97 12.94 -4.38 14.44
N GLU A 98 12.56 -3.78 15.58
CA GLU A 98 13.29 -3.91 16.84
C GLU A 98 13.34 -5.36 17.36
N GLN A 99 12.28 -6.14 17.16
CA GLN A 99 12.26 -7.55 17.55
C GLN A 99 13.12 -8.43 16.65
N LEU A 100 13.20 -8.13 15.36
CA LEU A 100 14.01 -8.88 14.39
C LEU A 100 15.51 -8.64 14.55
N LYS A 101 15.89 -7.53 15.20
CA LYS A 101 17.29 -7.17 15.49
C LYS A 101 17.83 -7.77 16.80
N LYS A 102 16.99 -8.41 17.60
CA LYS A 102 17.37 -9.13 18.82
C LYS A 102 17.66 -10.60 18.53
#